data_AF-A0A918IRI4-F1
#
_entry.id   AF-A0A918IRI4-F1
#
_cell.length_a   1.000
_cell.length_b   1.000
_cell.length_c   1.000
_cell.angle_alpha   90.00
_cell.angle_beta   90.00
_cell.angle_gamma   90.00
#
_symmetry.space_group_name_H-M   'P 1'
#
loop_
_entity.id
_entity.type
_entity.pdbx_description
1 polymer ?
#
loop_
_entity_poly.entity_id
_entity_poly.type
_entity_poly.pdbx_seq_one_letter_code
_entity_poly.pdbx_strand_id
1 'polypeptide(L)'
;MLYLKPDIITKTENLTETGMDTESDVKYKNSGLTEAMTSTLKSQLVNLIETKKVYLDNGITLEKLAKELNTDRYSISQVINQEFGKNFYEFINDYRVQEAVNIIENNKGKIKLVTDLIYESGFNNKVSFYKAFKKRKKTTPTQYIKEKYKDKE
;
A
#
# COMPACT_ATOMS: atom_id res chain seq x y z
N MET A 1 4.66 8.70 -19.56
CA MET A 1 4.60 8.71 -18.09
C MET A 1 5.41 7.52 -17.59
N LEU A 2 6.65 7.74 -17.15
CA LEU A 2 7.51 6.69 -16.63
C LEU A 2 6.98 6.26 -15.26
N TYR A 3 6.61 4.99 -15.12
CA TYR A 3 6.48 4.34 -13.82
C TYR A 3 7.85 4.40 -13.13
N LEU A 4 8.08 5.40 -12.28
CA LEU A 4 9.12 5.30 -11.26
C LEU A 4 8.59 4.32 -10.21
N LYS A 5 9.02 3.06 -10.34
CA LYS A 5 8.91 2.08 -9.25
C LYS A 5 9.47 2.76 -7.99
N PRO A 6 8.77 2.78 -6.85
CA PRO A 6 9.41 3.19 -5.60
C PRO A 6 10.58 2.23 -5.34
N ASP A 7 11.79 2.77 -5.29
CA ASP A 7 13.00 2.05 -4.89
C ASP A 7 12.82 1.54 -3.46
N ILE A 8 12.43 0.28 -3.31
CA ILE A 8 12.46 -0.43 -2.03
C ILE A 8 13.34 -1.65 -2.22
N ILE A 9 14.66 -1.38 -2.13
CA ILE A 9 15.79 -2.24 -1.80
C ILE A 9 15.47 -3.75 -1.74
N THR A 10 15.87 -4.44 -2.79
CA THR A 10 16.31 -5.85 -2.74
C THR A 10 17.56 -5.97 -1.88
N LYS A 11 17.43 -6.47 -0.65
CA LYS A 11 18.39 -7.40 -0.05
C LYS A 11 17.76 -8.15 1.11
N THR A 12 17.65 -9.46 0.91
CA THR A 12 17.39 -10.51 1.88
C THR A 12 18.46 -10.48 2.97
N GLU A 13 18.05 -10.47 4.24
CA GLU A 13 18.75 -11.15 5.35
C GLU A 13 17.87 -11.12 6.63
N ASN A 14 17.22 -12.28 6.83
CA ASN A 14 16.71 -12.96 8.03
C ASN A 14 16.22 -12.22 9.28
N LEU A 15 15.03 -12.66 9.73
CA LEU A 15 14.53 -12.97 11.09
C LEU A 15 12.99 -12.85 11.01
N THR A 16 12.14 -13.88 11.08
CA THR A 16 12.23 -15.30 11.46
C THR A 16 10.97 -16.00 10.91
N GLU A 17 11.15 -17.18 10.33
CA GLU A 17 10.28 -18.36 10.41
C GLU A 17 8.75 -18.19 10.28
N THR A 18 8.27 -18.28 9.05
CA THR A 18 7.09 -19.08 8.69
C THR A 18 7.00 -19.19 7.17
N GLY A 19 7.18 -20.41 6.66
CA GLY A 19 6.74 -20.88 5.34
C GLY A 19 7.01 -19.98 4.12
N MET A 20 8.17 -20.14 3.50
CA MET A 20 8.29 -19.87 2.06
C MET A 20 7.70 -21.08 1.32
N ASP A 21 6.38 -21.15 1.28
CA ASP A 21 5.66 -22.28 0.70
C ASP A 21 4.99 -21.87 -0.61
N THR A 22 5.14 -22.77 -1.57
CA THR A 22 4.62 -22.85 -2.94
C THR A 22 3.07 -22.87 -3.03
N GLU A 23 2.36 -22.10 -2.19
CA GLU A 23 0.90 -22.14 -2.04
C GLU A 23 0.11 -21.21 -2.96
N SER A 24 0.73 -20.13 -3.48
CA SER A 24 0.03 -19.15 -4.32
C SER A 24 -0.45 -19.75 -5.65
N ASP A 25 0.33 -20.63 -6.26
CA ASP A 25 -0.05 -21.30 -7.51
C ASP A 25 -1.22 -22.27 -7.32
N VAL A 26 -1.40 -22.85 -6.13
CA VAL A 26 -2.48 -23.83 -5.90
C VAL A 26 -3.83 -23.14 -5.68
N LYS A 27 -3.85 -21.98 -5.03
CA LYS A 27 -5.08 -21.26 -4.68
C LYS A 27 -5.83 -20.71 -5.91
N TYR A 28 -5.12 -20.40 -6.99
CA TYR A 28 -5.69 -19.74 -8.18
C TYR A 28 -5.66 -20.61 -9.45
N LYS A 29 -5.30 -21.90 -9.33
CA LYS A 29 -5.26 -22.88 -10.44
C LYS A 29 -6.58 -23.02 -11.22
N ASN A 30 -7.71 -22.67 -10.60
CA ASN A 30 -9.04 -22.68 -11.21
C ASN A 30 -9.59 -21.28 -11.49
N SER A 31 -8.77 -20.23 -11.40
CA SER A 31 -9.20 -18.89 -11.76
C SER A 31 -9.41 -18.82 -13.26
N GLY A 32 -10.59 -18.37 -13.69
CA GLY A 32 -10.89 -18.13 -15.11
C GLY A 32 -10.18 -16.88 -15.68
N LEU A 33 -9.17 -16.36 -14.99
CA LEU A 33 -8.44 -15.16 -15.36
C LEU A 33 -7.35 -15.52 -16.37
N THR A 34 -7.57 -15.15 -17.63
CA THR A 34 -6.52 -15.19 -18.65
C THR A 34 -5.48 -14.11 -18.38
N GLU A 35 -4.26 -14.28 -18.90
CA GLU A 35 -3.18 -13.28 -18.78
C GLU A 35 -3.61 -11.88 -19.29
N ALA A 36 -4.36 -11.84 -20.40
CA ALA A 36 -4.91 -10.60 -20.95
C ALA A 36 -5.91 -9.92 -19.99
N MET A 37 -6.77 -10.70 -19.31
CA MET A 37 -7.70 -10.19 -18.31
C MET A 37 -6.96 -9.71 -17.05
N THR A 38 -5.95 -10.44 -16.59
CA THR A 38 -5.07 -10.04 -15.48
C THR A 38 -4.38 -8.71 -15.76
N SER A 39 -3.79 -8.56 -16.94
CA SER A 39 -3.11 -7.31 -17.36
C SER A 39 -4.08 -6.13 -17.45
N THR A 40 -5.28 -6.36 -17.98
CA THR A 40 -6.34 -5.34 -18.05
C THR A 40 -6.78 -4.93 -16.64
N LEU A 41 -7.10 -5.90 -15.78
CA LEU A 41 -7.57 -5.64 -14.43
C LEU A 41 -6.50 -4.96 -13.56
N LYS A 42 -5.23 -5.34 -13.72
CA LYS A 42 -4.09 -4.65 -13.11
C LYS A 42 -4.06 -3.18 -13.51
N SER A 43 -4.17 -2.90 -14.81
CA SER A 43 -4.11 -1.53 -15.32
C SER A 43 -5.27 -0.68 -14.78
N GLN A 44 -6.48 -1.23 -14.72
CA GLN A 44 -7.63 -0.56 -14.12
C GLN A 44 -7.47 -0.36 -12.60
N LEU A 45 -6.95 -1.36 -11.88
CA LEU A 45 -6.67 -1.25 -10.44
C LEU A 45 -5.67 -0.14 -10.15
N VAL A 46 -4.54 -0.09 -10.89
CA VAL A 46 -3.55 0.97 -10.68
C VAL A 46 -4.13 2.34 -11.03
N ASN A 47 -4.89 2.44 -12.13
CA ASN A 47 -5.56 3.69 -12.47
C ASN A 47 -6.49 4.16 -11.34
N LEU A 48 -7.29 3.25 -10.76
CA LEU A 48 -8.19 3.58 -9.65
C LEU A 48 -7.43 4.06 -8.41
N ILE A 49 -6.28 3.44 -8.11
CA ILE A 49 -5.43 3.78 -6.98
C ILE A 49 -4.73 5.13 -7.19
N GLU A 50 -4.15 5.39 -8.35
CA GLU A 50 -3.33 6.59 -8.59
C GLU A 50 -4.18 7.82 -8.91
N THR A 51 -5.29 7.65 -9.64
CA THR A 51 -6.12 8.80 -10.07
C THR A 51 -7.19 9.14 -9.05
N LYS A 52 -7.98 8.16 -8.60
CA LYS A 52 -9.07 8.39 -7.64
C LYS A 52 -8.59 8.33 -6.18
N LYS A 53 -7.36 7.89 -5.92
CA LYS A 53 -6.80 7.74 -4.57
C LYS A 53 -7.72 6.97 -3.61
N VAL A 54 -8.34 5.89 -4.08
CA VAL A 54 -9.30 5.10 -3.27
C VAL A 54 -8.70 4.52 -1.99
N TYR A 55 -7.36 4.46 -1.89
CA TYR A 55 -6.66 4.11 -0.65
C TYR A 55 -6.89 5.10 0.50
N LEU A 56 -7.36 6.33 0.22
CA LEU A 56 -7.73 7.32 1.23
C LEU A 56 -9.09 7.02 1.88
N ASP A 57 -9.95 6.23 1.25
CA ASP A 57 -11.16 5.71 1.90
C ASP A 57 -10.72 4.74 2.99
N ASN A 58 -10.95 5.12 4.24
CA ASN A 58 -10.57 4.34 5.39
C ASN A 58 -11.34 3.01 5.49
N GLY A 59 -12.53 2.93 4.87
CA GLY A 59 -13.35 1.75 4.75
C GLY A 59 -13.15 1.01 3.42
N ILE A 60 -12.06 1.24 2.69
CA ILE A 60 -11.77 0.52 1.44
C ILE A 60 -11.62 -0.98 1.70
N THR A 61 -12.31 -1.80 0.91
CA THR A 61 -12.25 -3.26 0.96
C THR A 61 -12.10 -3.83 -0.45
N LEU A 62 -11.77 -5.13 -0.55
CA LEU A 62 -11.75 -5.83 -1.83
C LEU A 62 -13.14 -5.80 -2.50
N GLU A 63 -14.21 -5.91 -1.72
CA GLU A 63 -15.59 -5.87 -2.23
C GLU A 63 -15.93 -4.51 -2.85
N LYS A 64 -15.46 -3.40 -2.24
CA LYS A 64 -15.63 -2.07 -2.83
C LYS A 64 -14.85 -1.91 -4.13
N LEU A 65 -13.59 -2.37 -4.17
CA LEU A 65 -12.79 -2.36 -5.40
C LEU A 65 -13.42 -3.24 -6.49
N ALA A 66 -13.94 -4.41 -6.13
CA ALA A 66 -14.62 -5.34 -7.04
C ALA A 66 -15.82 -4.67 -7.71
N LYS A 67 -16.62 -3.94 -6.92
CA LYS A 67 -17.74 -3.17 -7.42
C LYS A 67 -17.31 -2.05 -8.38
N GLU A 68 -16.29 -1.28 -8.03
CA GLU A 68 -15.76 -0.19 -8.90
C GLU A 68 -15.17 -0.71 -10.21
N LEU A 69 -14.56 -1.90 -10.19
CA LEU A 69 -13.90 -2.51 -11.34
C LEU A 69 -14.79 -3.51 -12.09
N ASN A 70 -16.07 -3.63 -11.69
CA ASN A 70 -17.05 -4.57 -12.24
C ASN A 70 -16.50 -6.01 -12.35
N THR A 71 -15.89 -6.49 -11.27
CA THR A 71 -15.28 -7.82 -11.16
C THR A 71 -15.61 -8.43 -9.79
N ASP A 72 -14.99 -9.56 -9.46
CA ASP A 72 -15.12 -10.19 -8.15
C ASP A 72 -13.89 -9.94 -7.26
N ARG A 73 -14.09 -10.09 -5.95
CA ARG A 73 -13.03 -9.87 -4.94
C ARG A 73 -11.84 -10.83 -5.06
N TYR A 74 -12.07 -12.05 -5.56
CA TYR A 74 -11.01 -13.05 -5.71
C TYR A 74 -10.09 -12.67 -6.86
N SER A 75 -10.66 -12.20 -7.97
CA SER A 75 -9.90 -11.69 -9.11
C SER A 75 -8.99 -10.53 -8.71
N ILE A 76 -9.47 -9.58 -7.91
CA ILE A 76 -8.62 -8.48 -7.42
C ILE A 76 -7.54 -8.99 -6.46
N SER A 77 -7.92 -9.86 -5.51
CA SER A 77 -6.95 -10.45 -4.57
C SER A 77 -5.84 -11.21 -5.30
N GLN A 78 -6.21 -11.97 -6.32
CA GLN A 78 -5.30 -12.69 -7.20
C GLN A 78 -4.38 -11.75 -7.95
N VAL A 79 -4.90 -10.71 -8.62
CA VAL A 79 -4.09 -9.71 -9.33
C VAL A 79 -3.12 -9.02 -8.37
N ILE A 80 -3.58 -8.61 -7.17
CA ILE A 80 -2.70 -7.98 -6.18
C ILE A 80 -1.57 -8.91 -5.77
N ASN A 81 -1.88 -10.19 -5.54
CA ASN A 81 -0.90 -11.17 -5.13
C ASN A 81 0.10 -11.50 -6.25
N GLN A 82 -0.39 -11.80 -7.46
CA GLN A 82 0.44 -12.20 -8.61
C GLN A 82 1.29 -11.04 -9.14
N GLU A 83 0.70 -9.85 -9.27
CA GLU A 83 1.36 -8.71 -9.93
C GLU A 83 2.19 -7.84 -8.99
N PHE A 84 1.89 -7.86 -7.68
CA PHE A 84 2.54 -6.99 -6.69
C PHE A 84 3.18 -7.76 -5.53
N GLY A 85 3.02 -9.09 -5.46
CA GLY A 85 3.60 -9.93 -4.42
C GLY A 85 3.08 -9.61 -3.02
N LYS A 86 1.86 -9.07 -2.91
CA LYS A 86 1.30 -8.50 -1.66
C LYS A 86 -0.08 -9.04 -1.40
N ASN A 87 -0.52 -9.00 -0.14
CA ASN A 87 -1.95 -9.06 0.15
C ASN A 87 -2.56 -7.65 -0.01
N PHE A 88 -3.90 -7.60 -0.05
CA PHE A 88 -4.66 -6.34 -0.19
C PHE A 88 -4.25 -5.27 0.84
N TYR A 89 -4.12 -5.64 2.11
CA TYR A 89 -3.78 -4.68 3.16
C TYR A 89 -2.36 -4.13 3.01
N GLU A 90 -1.40 -4.96 2.61
CA GLU A 90 -0.04 -4.50 2.33
C GLU A 90 0.00 -3.57 1.13
N PHE A 91 -0.71 -3.93 0.06
CA PHE A 91 -0.84 -3.10 -1.13
C PHE A 91 -1.41 -1.72 -0.79
N ILE A 92 -2.57 -1.64 -0.13
CA ILE A 92 -3.18 -0.36 0.26
C ILE A 92 -2.28 0.42 1.22
N ASN A 93 -1.68 -0.24 2.21
CA ASN A 93 -0.84 0.44 3.19
C ASN A 93 0.46 1.00 2.59
N ASP A 94 0.95 0.47 1.45
CA ASP A 94 2.08 1.10 0.72
C ASP A 94 1.71 2.50 0.25
N TYR A 95 0.57 2.63 -0.44
CA TYR A 95 0.08 3.93 -0.92
C TYR A 95 -0.24 4.88 0.22
N ARG A 96 -0.87 4.38 1.29
CA ARG A 96 -1.17 5.21 2.46
C ARG A 96 0.09 5.74 3.15
N VAL A 97 1.12 4.91 3.33
CA VAL A 97 2.39 5.39 3.91
C VAL A 97 3.09 6.37 2.98
N GLN A 98 3.04 6.16 1.67
CA GLN A 98 3.58 7.11 0.72
C GLN A 98 2.84 8.45 0.78
N GLU A 99 1.51 8.45 0.89
CA GLU A 99 0.73 9.68 1.11
C GLU A 99 1.14 10.38 2.41
N ALA A 100 1.30 9.63 3.50
CA ALA A 100 1.76 10.22 4.75
C ALA A 100 3.11 10.92 4.59
N VAL A 101 4.05 10.31 3.87
CA VAL A 101 5.32 10.97 3.54
C VAL A 101 5.12 12.22 2.69
N ASN A 102 4.28 12.16 1.65
CA ASN A 102 3.97 13.32 0.81
C ASN A 102 3.38 14.47 1.65
N ILE A 103 2.47 14.18 2.59
CA ILE A 103 1.88 15.16 3.50
C ILE A 103 2.97 15.78 4.40
N ILE A 104 3.86 14.96 4.98
CA ILE A 104 4.99 15.43 5.80
C ILE A 104 5.88 16.38 5.01
N GLU A 105 6.18 16.05 3.76
CA GLU A 105 7.08 16.81 2.89
C GLU A 105 6.45 18.13 2.43
N ASN A 106 5.18 18.09 2.04
CA ASN A 106 4.45 19.28 1.59
C ASN A 106 4.17 20.26 2.73
N ASN A 107 3.95 19.77 3.96
CA ASN A 107 3.73 20.62 5.13
C ASN A 107 5.02 21.26 5.69
N LYS A 108 6.20 20.85 5.24
CA LYS A 108 7.50 21.46 5.61
C LYS A 108 7.71 21.63 7.13
N GLY A 109 7.29 20.64 7.92
CA GLY A 109 7.44 20.65 9.39
C GLY A 109 6.25 21.26 10.15
N LYS A 110 5.19 21.69 9.45
CA LYS A 110 4.00 22.29 10.07
C LYS A 110 2.96 21.28 10.56
N ILE A 111 3.27 19.99 10.58
CA ILE A 111 2.35 18.96 11.10
C ILE A 111 2.22 19.17 12.61
N LYS A 112 1.05 19.62 13.06
CA LYS A 112 0.76 19.87 14.48
C LYS A 112 0.39 18.59 15.22
N LEU A 113 -0.35 17.69 14.57
CA LEU A 113 -0.85 16.46 15.18
C LEU A 113 -0.60 15.27 14.25
N VAL A 114 0.03 14.22 14.79
CA VAL A 114 0.23 12.96 14.06
C VAL A 114 -1.09 12.24 13.80
N THR A 115 -2.13 12.51 14.60
CA THR A 115 -3.49 12.02 14.35
C THR A 115 -4.05 12.51 13.02
N ASP A 116 -3.81 13.78 12.66
CA ASP A 116 -4.29 14.32 11.39
C ASP A 116 -3.62 13.58 10.23
N LEU A 117 -2.30 13.36 10.33
CA LEU A 117 -1.55 12.56 9.36
C LEU A 117 -2.08 11.13 9.22
N ILE A 118 -2.49 10.49 10.32
CA ILE A 118 -3.08 9.13 10.31
C ILE A 118 -4.35 9.12 9.47
N TYR A 119 -5.27 10.04 9.73
CA TYR A 119 -6.57 10.06 9.06
C TYR A 119 -6.48 10.57 7.62
N GLU A 120 -5.69 11.61 7.37
CA GLU A 120 -5.46 12.17 6.02
C GLU A 120 -4.77 11.17 5.09
N SER A 121 -3.96 10.26 5.62
CA SER A 121 -3.38 9.15 4.84
C SER A 121 -4.29 7.93 4.72
N GLY A 122 -5.55 8.01 5.18
CA GLY A 122 -6.56 6.98 5.01
C GLY A 122 -6.52 5.84 6.04
N PHE A 123 -5.72 5.93 7.11
CA PHE A 123 -5.74 4.92 8.17
C PHE A 123 -6.90 5.14 9.14
N ASN A 124 -7.46 4.04 9.64
CA ASN A 124 -8.51 4.06 10.66
C ASN A 124 -7.98 4.12 12.10
N ASN A 125 -6.73 3.71 12.34
CA ASN A 125 -6.19 3.65 13.69
C ASN A 125 -4.67 3.80 13.74
N LYS A 126 -4.22 4.28 14.91
CA LYS A 126 -2.81 4.56 15.23
C LYS A 126 -1.92 3.31 15.12
N VAL A 127 -2.36 2.17 15.65
CA VAL A 127 -1.54 0.95 15.69
C VAL A 127 -1.17 0.49 14.29
N SER A 128 -2.16 0.44 13.39
CA SER A 128 -1.97 0.03 12.00
C SER A 128 -1.06 1.00 11.25
N PHE A 129 -1.27 2.31 11.42
CA PHE A 129 -0.42 3.34 10.84
C PHE A 129 1.04 3.19 11.28
N TYR A 130 1.31 3.16 12.59
CA TYR A 130 2.67 3.09 13.11
C TYR A 130 3.37 1.80 12.67
N LYS A 131 2.67 0.65 12.67
CA LYS A 131 3.21 -0.62 12.19
C LYS A 131 3.55 -0.55 10.70
N ALA A 132 2.64 -0.04 9.88
CA ALA A 132 2.83 0.09 8.44
C ALA A 132 3.97 1.05 8.08
N PHE A 133 4.01 2.22 8.74
CA PHE A 133 5.02 3.25 8.54
C PHE A 133 6.40 2.75 8.95
N LYS A 134 6.53 2.18 10.16
CA LYS A 134 7.80 1.62 10.65
C LYS A 134 8.30 0.47 9.77
N LYS A 135 7.42 -0.41 9.29
CA LYS A 135 7.81 -1.51 8.37
C LYS A 135 8.49 -0.97 7.10
N ARG A 136 7.96 0.12 6.53
CA ARG A 136 8.36 0.67 5.23
C ARG A 136 9.50 1.70 5.30
N LYS A 137 9.45 2.59 6.29
CA LYS A 137 10.43 3.67 6.45
C LYS A 137 11.51 3.36 7.49
N LYS A 138 11.42 2.19 8.16
CA LYS A 138 12.35 1.73 9.22
C LYS A 138 12.44 2.64 10.44
N THR A 139 11.66 3.72 10.49
CA THR A 139 11.57 4.70 11.56
C THR A 139 10.11 4.98 11.92
N THR A 140 9.87 5.60 13.07
CA THR A 140 8.51 6.03 13.44
C THR A 140 8.14 7.32 12.70
N PRO A 141 6.85 7.60 12.46
CA PRO A 141 6.43 8.85 11.81
C PRO A 141 6.92 10.09 12.56
N THR A 142 6.89 10.06 13.90
CA THR A 142 7.40 11.15 14.76
C THR A 142 8.90 11.36 14.59
N GLN A 143 9.67 10.28 14.56
CA GLN A 143 11.11 10.35 14.34
C GLN A 143 11.44 10.82 12.93
N TYR A 144 10.73 10.34 11.90
CA TYR A 144 10.88 10.79 10.52
C TYR A 144 10.63 12.30 10.39
N ILE A 145 9.57 12.83 11.00
CA ILE A 145 9.28 14.27 11.00
C ILE A 145 10.41 15.04 11.69
N LYS A 146 10.85 14.58 12.87
CA LYS A 146 11.91 15.23 13.65
C LYS A 146 13.24 15.27 12.89
N GLU A 147 13.65 14.15 12.30
CA GLU A 147 14.91 14.04 11.55
C GLU A 147 14.88 14.93 10.30
N LYS A 148 13.74 15.04 9.62
CA LYS A 148 13.62 15.81 8.40
C LYS A 148 13.59 17.33 8.60
N TYR A 149 13.21 17.80 9.79
CA TYR A 149 13.03 19.23 10.09
C TYR A 149 13.81 19.68 11.34
N LYS A 150 14.85 18.94 11.73
CA LYS A 150 15.66 19.19 12.93
C LYS A 150 16.49 20.49 12.87
N ASP A 151 16.58 21.15 11.71
CA ASP A 151 17.44 22.30 11.44
C ASP A 151 16.67 23.57 11.00
N LYS A 152 15.48 23.83 11.56
CA LYS A 152 14.67 25.03 11.25
C LYS A 152 14.26 25.88 12.44
N GLU A 153 14.88 25.67 13.59
CA GLU A 153 14.84 26.63 14.72
C GLU A 153 16.08 27.52 14.71
#